data_AF-A0A538GFF5-F1
#
_entry.id   AF-A0A538GFF5-F1
#
_cell.length_a   1.000
_cell.length_b   1.000
_cell.length_c   1.000
_cell.angle_alpha   90.00
_cell.angle_beta   90.00
_cell.angle_gamma   90.00
#
_symmetry.space_group_name_H-M   'P 1'
#
loop_
_entity.id
_entity.type
_entity.pdbx_description
1 polymer ?
#
loop_
_entity_poly.entity_id
_entity_poly.type
_entity_poly.pdbx_seq_one_letter_code
_entity_poly.pdbx_strand_id
1 'polypeptide(L)'
;MTAPQEGGIPRRRERLRPPPGEASRDETWPGANEAKHEKLRRNDLQKRARAQGLELRHSDNGYSLLDAAHKRVDDRGDLTLEEVESCLART
;
A
#
# COMPACT_ATOMS: atom_id res chain seq x y z
N MET A 1 13.52 11.80 -57.84
CA MET A 1 14.44 10.65 -57.68
C MET A 1 15.38 11.04 -56.54
N THR A 2 15.45 10.37 -55.38
CA THR A 2 14.90 9.06 -54.98
C THR A 2 14.77 8.99 -53.45
N ALA A 3 13.72 8.31 -52.95
CA ALA A 3 13.63 7.66 -51.64
C ALA A 3 13.53 6.14 -51.92
N PRO A 4 13.88 5.18 -51.04
CA PRO A 4 13.43 5.04 -49.64
C PRO A 4 14.66 4.94 -48.68
N GLN A 5 14.70 4.37 -47.46
CA GLN A 5 13.90 3.37 -46.72
C GLN A 5 13.83 3.67 -45.21
N GLU A 6 12.99 2.90 -44.51
CA GLU A 6 12.81 2.88 -43.06
C GLU A 6 14.04 2.35 -42.29
N GLY A 7 14.24 2.84 -41.07
CA GLY A 7 15.20 2.32 -40.10
C GLY A 7 14.68 2.52 -38.68
N GLY A 8 13.83 1.60 -38.21
CA GLY A 8 13.10 1.75 -36.96
C GLY A 8 14.02 1.88 -35.74
N ILE A 9 13.74 2.86 -34.86
CA ILE A 9 14.46 3.06 -33.61
C ILE A 9 14.27 1.82 -32.71
N PRO A 10 15.34 1.08 -32.35
CA PRO A 10 15.20 -0.07 -31.47
C PRO A 10 14.83 0.41 -30.06
N ARG A 11 13.59 0.14 -29.63
CA ARG A 11 13.14 0.40 -28.26
C ARG A 11 13.79 -0.55 -27.25
N ARG A 12 15.10 -0.39 -27.02
CA ARG A 12 15.76 -0.94 -25.82
C ARG A 12 15.12 -0.28 -24.60
N ARG A 13 14.54 -1.10 -23.72
CA ARG A 13 14.29 -0.74 -22.32
C ARG A 13 15.62 -0.59 -21.60
N GLU A 14 16.29 0.54 -21.81
CA GLU A 14 17.41 0.91 -20.97
C GLU A 14 16.89 1.13 -19.55
N ARG A 15 17.33 0.27 -18.62
CA ARG A 15 17.02 0.45 -17.21
C ARG A 15 17.82 1.65 -16.73
N LEU A 16 17.15 2.80 -16.60
CA LEU A 16 17.68 3.97 -15.92
C LEU A 16 18.22 3.52 -14.54
N ARG A 17 19.55 3.42 -14.42
CA ARG A 17 20.20 3.35 -13.12
C ARG A 17 20.17 4.77 -12.56
N PRO A 18 19.57 5.02 -11.38
CA PRO A 18 19.70 6.33 -10.75
C PRO A 18 21.18 6.60 -10.45
N PRO A 19 21.63 7.86 -10.51
CA PRO A 19 23.02 8.22 -10.21
C PRO A 19 23.34 7.92 -8.74
N PRO A 20 24.55 7.42 -8.41
CA PRO A 20 24.98 7.22 -7.04
C PRO A 20 25.37 8.59 -6.45
N GLY A 21 24.39 9.33 -5.92
CA GLY A 21 24.64 10.68 -5.41
C GLY A 21 23.43 11.56 -5.14
N GLU A 22 22.20 11.10 -5.37
CA GLU A 22 21.04 11.80 -4.76
C GLU A 22 21.04 11.52 -3.26
N ALA A 23 21.42 12.54 -2.50
CA ALA A 23 21.40 12.50 -1.05
C ALA A 23 20.00 12.10 -0.58
N SER A 24 19.92 10.99 0.15
CA SER A 24 18.82 10.78 1.09
C SER A 24 18.87 11.91 2.10
N ARG A 25 18.17 12.98 1.77
CA ARG A 25 17.55 13.87 2.75
C ARG A 25 16.50 13.05 3.49
N ASP A 26 16.99 12.19 4.39
CA ASP A 26 16.38 11.98 5.69
C ASP A 26 16.40 13.33 6.41
N GLU A 27 15.57 14.25 5.90
CA GLU A 27 14.97 15.29 6.72
C GLU A 27 14.03 14.54 7.66
N THR A 28 14.62 14.00 8.72
CA THR A 28 13.95 13.29 9.81
C THR A 28 13.18 14.31 10.64
N TRP A 29 12.12 14.85 10.03
CA TRP A 29 11.09 15.59 10.71
C TRP A 29 10.44 14.64 11.71
N PRO A 30 10.58 14.86 13.03
CA PRO A 30 9.94 14.01 14.03
C PRO A 30 8.41 14.05 13.80
N GLY A 31 7.81 12.88 13.57
CA GLY A 31 6.42 12.71 13.14
C GLY A 31 6.24 12.29 11.67
N ALA A 32 7.14 12.65 10.75
CA ALA A 32 7.02 12.26 9.34
C ALA A 32 7.19 10.75 9.09
N ASN A 33 7.92 10.05 9.98
CA ASN A 33 8.04 8.60 9.93
C ASN A 33 6.85 7.89 10.59
N GLU A 34 6.23 8.44 11.63
CA GLU A 34 5.05 7.85 12.30
C GLU A 34 3.84 7.78 11.36
N ALA A 35 3.49 8.89 10.71
CA ALA A 35 2.39 8.93 9.74
C ALA A 35 2.65 8.02 8.51
N LYS A 36 3.91 7.84 8.11
CA LYS A 36 4.30 6.84 7.09
C LYS A 36 4.13 5.42 7.63
N HIS A 37 4.55 5.14 8.86
CA HIS A 37 4.52 3.81 9.46
C HIS A 37 3.10 3.31 9.70
N GLU A 38 2.20 4.19 10.17
CA GLU A 38 0.77 3.89 10.27
C GLU A 38 0.15 3.60 8.90
N LYS A 39 0.41 4.45 7.89
CA LYS A 39 -0.07 4.25 6.52
C LYS A 39 0.42 2.94 5.90
N LEU A 40 1.67 2.54 6.21
CA LEU A 40 2.24 1.25 5.80
C LEU A 40 1.55 0.08 6.52
N ARG A 41 1.41 0.12 7.85
CA ARG A 41 0.64 -0.87 8.63
C ARG A 41 -0.76 -1.05 8.05
N ARG A 42 -1.49 0.05 7.84
CA ARG A 42 -2.85 0.02 7.26
C ARG A 42 -2.88 -0.63 5.87
N ASN A 43 -1.88 -0.39 5.02
CA ASN A 43 -1.83 -1.02 3.69
C ASN A 43 -1.55 -2.52 3.78
N ASP A 44 -0.68 -2.95 4.70
CA ASP A 44 -0.39 -4.37 4.91
C ASP A 44 -1.60 -5.12 5.48
N LEU A 45 -2.24 -4.55 6.50
CA LEU A 45 -3.49 -5.09 7.07
C LEU A 45 -4.62 -5.16 6.05
N GLN A 46 -4.75 -4.17 5.17
CA GLN A 46 -5.72 -4.22 4.06
C GLN A 46 -5.41 -5.35 3.06
N LYS A 47 -4.13 -5.67 2.81
CA LYS A 47 -3.75 -6.82 1.97
C LYS A 47 -4.05 -8.15 2.68
N ARG A 48 -3.70 -8.28 3.96
CA ARG A 48 -3.97 -9.49 4.77
C ARG A 48 -5.48 -9.76 4.86
N ALA A 49 -6.28 -8.73 5.16
CA ALA A 49 -7.73 -8.82 5.13
C ALA A 49 -8.24 -9.35 3.77
N ARG A 50 -7.81 -8.73 2.66
CA ARG A 50 -8.23 -9.17 1.32
C ARG A 50 -7.77 -10.59 0.96
N ALA A 51 -6.63 -11.06 1.47
CA ALA A 51 -6.19 -12.43 1.30
C ALA A 51 -7.08 -13.45 2.06
N GLN A 52 -7.71 -13.02 3.15
CA GLN A 52 -8.71 -13.80 3.92
C GLN A 52 -10.16 -13.59 3.44
N GLY A 53 -10.38 -12.84 2.33
CA GLY A 53 -11.72 -12.52 1.83
C GLY A 53 -12.42 -11.36 2.55
N LEU A 54 -11.71 -10.65 3.43
CA LEU A 54 -12.22 -9.54 4.24
C LEU A 54 -11.88 -8.17 3.65
N GLU A 55 -12.71 -7.17 3.92
CA GLU A 55 -12.43 -5.77 3.65
C GLU A 55 -12.17 -4.98 4.94
N LEU A 56 -10.98 -4.37 5.03
CA LEU A 56 -10.65 -3.39 6.05
C LEU A 56 -11.20 -2.01 5.65
N ARG A 57 -12.17 -1.52 6.40
CA ARG A 57 -12.78 -0.19 6.25
C ARG A 57 -12.39 0.73 7.42
N HIS A 58 -12.29 2.03 7.14
CA HIS A 58 -12.13 3.07 8.16
C HIS A 58 -13.48 3.77 8.39
N SER A 59 -13.77 4.07 9.66
CA SER A 59 -14.93 4.76 10.20
C SER A 59 -14.45 5.96 11.03
N ASP A 60 -15.31 6.91 11.36
CA ASP A 60 -14.92 8.11 12.15
C ASP A 60 -14.31 7.77 13.53
N ASN A 61 -14.66 6.62 14.10
CA ASN A 61 -14.19 6.16 15.41
C ASN A 61 -13.06 5.12 15.36
N GLY A 62 -12.58 4.70 14.18
CA GLY A 62 -11.57 3.64 14.06
C GLY A 62 -11.75 2.77 12.81
N TYR A 63 -11.47 1.47 12.93
CA TYR A 63 -11.51 0.53 11.81
C TYR A 63 -12.59 -0.55 12.00
N SER A 64 -12.99 -1.18 10.89
CA SER A 64 -13.90 -2.32 10.89
C SER A 64 -13.45 -3.34 9.85
N LEU A 65 -13.51 -4.63 10.19
CA LEU A 65 -13.36 -5.73 9.25
C LEU A 65 -14.75 -6.19 8.77
N LEU A 66 -14.95 -6.18 7.46
CA LEU A 66 -16.17 -6.66 6.80
C LEU A 66 -15.86 -7.97 6.07
N ASP A 67 -16.79 -8.92 6.10
CA ASP A 67 -16.79 -10.11 5.25
C ASP A 67 -17.22 -9.78 3.80
N ALA A 68 -17.04 -10.70 2.86
CA ALA A 68 -17.56 -10.64 1.50
C ALA A 68 -19.08 -10.34 1.43
N ALA A 69 -19.87 -10.76 2.43
CA ALA A 69 -21.29 -10.41 2.58
C ALA A 69 -21.54 -8.99 3.13
N HIS A 70 -20.49 -8.15 3.25
CA HIS A 70 -20.52 -6.79 3.79
C HIS A 70 -20.99 -6.68 5.26
N LYS A 71 -21.00 -7.82 5.98
CA LYS A 71 -21.27 -7.89 7.42
C LYS A 71 -19.97 -7.67 8.20
N ARG A 72 -20.03 -7.05 9.37
CA ARG A 72 -18.85 -6.96 10.24
C ARG A 72 -18.48 -8.35 10.78
N VAL A 73 -17.19 -8.64 10.82
CA VAL A 73 -16.63 -9.88 11.40
C VAL A 73 -16.51 -9.75 12.92
N ASP A 74 -16.23 -8.55 13.40
CA ASP A 74 -16.32 -8.18 14.82
C ASP A 74 -17.58 -7.35 15.07
N ASP A 75 -18.18 -7.46 16.26
CA ASP A 75 -19.38 -6.70 16.61
C ASP A 75 -19.08 -5.19 16.72
N ARG A 76 -17.83 -4.84 17.10
CA ARG A 76 -17.34 -3.47 17.26
C ARG A 76 -17.02 -2.82 15.90
N GLY A 77 -17.31 -1.52 15.78
CA GLY A 77 -17.12 -0.74 14.55
C GLY A 77 -15.91 0.20 14.59
N ASP A 78 -15.08 0.03 15.61
CA ASP A 78 -14.20 1.05 16.20
C ASP A 78 -12.84 0.47 16.61
N LEU A 79 -12.41 -0.61 15.93
CA LEU A 79 -11.14 -1.31 16.19
C LEU A 79 -9.94 -0.40 15.91
N THR A 80 -8.92 -0.49 16.74
CA THR A 80 -7.58 0.06 16.44
C THR A 80 -6.85 -0.79 15.37
N LEU A 81 -5.78 -0.26 14.77
CA LEU A 81 -4.96 -1.04 13.84
C LEU A 81 -4.32 -2.28 14.50
N GLU A 82 -4.06 -2.24 15.81
CA GLU A 82 -3.49 -3.36 16.58
C GLU A 82 -4.54 -4.44 16.87
N GLU A 83 -5.79 -4.05 17.11
CA GLU A 83 -6.92 -5.00 17.20
C GLU A 83 -7.23 -5.62 15.83
N VAL A 84 -7.21 -4.85 14.75
CA VAL A 84 -7.32 -5.39 13.37
C VAL A 84 -6.21 -6.39 13.08
N GLU A 85 -4.96 -6.09 13.46
CA GLU A 85 -3.86 -7.06 13.34
C GLU A 85 -4.11 -8.33 14.15
N SER A 86 -4.62 -8.19 15.37
CA SER A 86 -4.96 -9.30 16.26
C SER A 86 -6.11 -10.17 15.72
N CYS A 87 -7.13 -9.58 15.07
CA CYS A 87 -8.20 -10.32 14.40
C CYS A 87 -7.66 -11.10 13.19
N LEU A 88 -6.85 -10.46 12.35
CA LEU A 88 -6.27 -11.08 11.15
C LEU A 88 -5.21 -12.15 11.48
N ALA A 89 -4.57 -12.08 12.65
CA ALA A 89 -3.62 -13.10 13.13
C ALA A 89 -4.30 -14.32 13.79
N ARG A 90 -5.61 -14.23 14.09
CA ARG A 90 -6.40 -15.32 14.71
C ARG A 90 -7.28 -16.08 13.70
N THR A 91 -7.22 -15.69 12.42
CA THR A 91 -8.04 -16.20 11.31
C THR A 91 -7.17 -16.99 10.33
#